data_AF-A0A2A9HGQ4-F1
#
_entry.id   AF-A0A2A9HGQ4-F1
#
_cell.length_a   1.000
_cell.length_b   1.000
_cell.length_c   1.000
_cell.angle_alpha   90.00
_cell.angle_beta   90.00
_cell.angle_gamma   90.00
#
_symmetry.space_group_name_H-M   'P 1'
#
loop_
_entity.id
_entity.type
_entity.pdbx_description
1 polymer ?
#
loop_
_entity_poly.entity_id
_entity_poly.type
_entity_poly.pdbx_seq_one_letter_code
_entity_poly.pdbx_strand_id
1 'polypeptide(L)' 'MKRKLVTCPKCELEFTSARELTYCPGCHALVEPRARAAAGR' A
#
# COMPACT_ATOMS: atom_id res chain seq x y z
N MET A 1 10.95 -12.28 -3.16
CA MET A 1 10.40 -10.93 -2.92
C MET A 1 9.05 -11.08 -2.22
N LYS A 2 8.86 -10.53 -1.00
CA LYS A 2 7.59 -10.64 -0.26
C LYS A 2 6.63 -9.54 -0.74
N ARG A 3 5.56 -9.91 -1.45
CA ARG A 3 4.49 -8.97 -1.84
C ARG A 3 3.63 -8.65 -0.61
N LYS A 4 3.35 -7.38 -0.36
CA LYS A 4 2.47 -6.89 0.70
C LYS A 4 1.15 -6.44 0.07
N LEU A 5 0.05 -6.70 0.78
CA LEU A 5 -1.26 -6.17 0.43
C LEU A 5 -1.31 -4.68 0.80
N VAL A 6 -1.87 -3.87 -0.07
CA VAL A 6 -1.92 -2.41 0.02
C VAL A 6 -3.31 -1.96 -0.30
N THR A 7 -3.92 -1.23 0.63
CA THR A 7 -5.21 -0.59 0.40
C THR A 7 -4.97 0.90 0.17
N CYS A 8 -5.42 1.42 -0.96
CA CYS A 8 -5.32 2.84 -1.24
C CYS A 8 -6.32 3.63 -0.38
N PRO A 9 -5.91 4.60 0.44
CA PRO A 9 -6.84 5.38 1.27
C PRO A 9 -7.72 6.35 0.47
N LYS A 10 -7.41 6.60 -0.82
CA LYS A 10 -8.19 7.52 -1.67
C LYS A 10 -9.32 6.87 -2.44
N CYS A 11 -9.12 5.63 -2.90
CA CYS A 11 -10.08 4.92 -3.75
C CYS A 11 -10.43 3.54 -3.23
N GLU A 12 -9.94 3.18 -2.04
CA GLU A 12 -10.19 1.91 -1.35
C GLU A 12 -9.77 0.66 -2.14
N LEU A 13 -9.05 0.85 -3.25
CA LEU A 13 -8.57 -0.23 -4.10
C LEU A 13 -7.46 -1.00 -3.40
N GLU A 14 -7.62 -2.33 -3.39
CA GLU A 14 -6.69 -3.27 -2.78
C GLU A 14 -5.80 -3.92 -3.84
N PHE A 15 -4.49 -3.84 -3.66
CA PHE A 15 -3.51 -4.36 -4.62
C PHE A 15 -2.25 -4.84 -3.92
N THR A 16 -1.42 -5.62 -4.61
CA THR A 16 -0.17 -6.12 -4.04
C THR A 16 1.03 -5.32 -4.53
N SER A 17 1.93 -4.95 -3.62
CA SER A 17 3.19 -4.30 -3.96
C SER A 17 4.35 -4.89 -3.19
N ALA A 18 5.50 -5.01 -3.83
CA ALA A 18 6.74 -5.48 -3.20
C ALA A 18 7.61 -4.31 -2.70
N ARG A 19 7.22 -3.07 -2.99
CA ARG A 19 7.97 -1.85 -2.64
C ARG A 19 7.45 -1.24 -1.34
N GLU A 20 8.27 -0.41 -0.70
CA GLU A 20 7.89 0.36 0.49
C GLU A 20 7.08 1.62 0.15
N LEU A 21 7.14 2.06 -1.11
CA LEU A 21 6.36 3.14 -1.70
C LEU A 21 5.85 2.69 -3.06
N THR A 22 4.57 2.88 -3.33
CA THR A 22 3.95 2.43 -4.57
C THR A 22 2.88 3.41 -5.02
N TYR A 23 2.63 3.46 -6.33
CA TYR A 23 1.49 4.19 -6.86
C TYR A 23 0.28 3.28 -6.88
N CYS A 24 -0.87 3.83 -6.50
CA CYS A 24 -2.15 3.14 -6.67
C CYS A 24 -2.49 3.06 -8.16
N PRO A 25 -2.88 1.88 -8.71
CA PRO A 25 -3.23 1.75 -10.13
C PRO A 25 -4.57 2.41 -10.49
N GLY A 26 -5.41 2.74 -9.51
CA GLY A 26 -6.71 3.40 -9.76
C GLY A 26 -6.60 4.93 -9.84
N CYS A 27 -6.00 5.55 -8.82
CA CYS A 27 -5.96 7.01 -8.69
C CYS A 27 -4.57 7.62 -8.94
N HIS A 28 -3.56 6.79 -9.24
CA HIS A 28 -2.16 7.19 -9.40
C HIS A 28 -1.60 8.03 -8.23
N ALA A 29 -2.22 7.95 -7.06
CA ALA A 29 -1.70 8.57 -5.85
C ALA A 29 -0.55 7.72 -5.29
N LEU A 30 0.48 8.40 -4.80
CA LEU A 30 1.53 7.77 -4.03
C LEU A 30 0.95 7.28 -2.71
N VAL A 31 1.10 5.99 -2.44
CA VAL A 31 0.63 5.35 -1.20
C VAL A 31 1.78 4.56 -0.58
N GLU A 32 1.83 4.60 0.74
CA GLU A 32 2.72 3.75 1.52
C GLU A 32 1.97 2.44 1.84
N PRO A 33 2.43 1.29 1.34
CA PRO A 33 2.03 -0.03 1.80
C PRO A 33 2.22 -0.10 3.30
N ARG A 34 1.18 0.21 4.07
CA ARG A 34 1.12 -0.23 5.47
C ARG A 34 1.11 -1.74 5.43
N ALA A 35 2.30 -2.35 5.42
CA ALA A 35 2.47 -3.63 6.05
C ALA A 35 1.75 -3.50 7.39
N ARG A 36 0.90 -4.45 7.77
CA ARG A 36 0.49 -4.61 9.18
C ARG A 36 1.79 -4.80 9.98
N ALA A 37 2.42 -3.71 10.34
CA ALA A 37 3.66 -3.61 11.08
C ALA A 37 3.42 -2.44 12.03
N ALA A 38 2.84 -2.80 13.17
CA ALA A 38 3.06 -2.18 14.47
C ALA A 38 3.34 -0.66 14.45
N ALA A 39 2.30 0.16 14.28
CA ALA A 39 2.31 1.49 14.87
C ALA A 39 1.75 1.35 16.29
N GLY A 40 2.61 1.48 17.29
CA GLY A 40 2.22 1.47 18.71
C GLY A 40 3.43 1.38 19.63
N ARG A 41 4.28 2.41 19.59
CA ARG A 41 5.04 2.87 20.76
C ARG A 41 4.18 3.91 21.47
#